data_AF-X1LZ85-F1
#
_entry.id   AF-X1LZ85-F1
#
_cell.length_a   1.000
_cell.length_b   1.000
_cell.length_c   1.000
_cell.angle_alpha   90.00
_cell.angle_beta   90.00
_cell.angle_gamma   90.00
#
_symmetry.space_group_name_H-M   'P 1'
#
loop_
_entity.id
_entity.type
_entity.pdbx_description
1 polymer ?
#
loop_
_entity_poly.entity_id
_entity_poly.type
_entity_poly.pdbx_seq_one_letter_code
_entity_poly.pdbx_strand_id
1 'polypeptide(L)'
;LTPETKNIAEGSHIVSIPEQVWINGVPYGLDQWENGSVDRVREINLATDMTITAHLRELSNHILSVSSSPVSGIPFTINGAPYNTPFSQSLLDGSYTVSMPAETIINGAKYRFLQWEDGNTNPTKTITLAADTSLTAYYVALRLIGLNAEPTRQVSILLDETEYITPMEVVVDEGIHTLTAPSSFVIDGATYTFQRWEDGTTTPTRIVSVTSDMTIIAYFTGAGATPVSFKLKPGIHKISVPEYVEVG
;
A
#
# COMPACT_ATOMS: atom_id res chain seq x y z
N LEU A 1 -33.73 23.44 -24.28
CA LEU A 1 -34.51 23.61 -23.03
C LEU A 1 -35.19 24.97 -23.06
N THR A 2 -36.45 25.07 -22.67
CA THR A 2 -37.11 26.37 -22.46
C THR A 2 -36.58 26.99 -21.17
N PRO A 3 -36.23 28.28 -21.15
CA PRO A 3 -35.86 28.96 -19.92
C PRO A 3 -36.96 28.79 -18.86
N GLU A 4 -36.60 28.35 -17.65
CA GLU A 4 -37.51 28.29 -16.52
C GLU A 4 -37.39 29.60 -15.74
N THR A 5 -38.53 30.24 -15.44
CA THR A 5 -38.56 31.43 -14.58
C THR A 5 -39.04 31.02 -13.19
N LYS A 6 -38.26 31.35 -12.16
CA LYS A 6 -38.62 31.09 -10.76
C LYS A 6 -38.65 32.40 -9.99
N ASN A 7 -39.72 32.61 -9.23
CA ASN A 7 -39.79 33.70 -8.25
C ASN A 7 -39.15 33.20 -6.95
N ILE A 8 -37.95 33.67 -6.66
CA ILE A 8 -37.19 33.37 -5.44
C ILE A 8 -36.96 34.66 -4.66
N ALA A 9 -36.85 34.56 -3.33
CA ALA A 9 -36.66 35.73 -2.47
C ALA A 9 -35.31 36.42 -2.74
N GLU A 10 -35.19 37.71 -2.43
CA GLU A 10 -33.89 38.40 -2.44
C GLU A 10 -32.92 37.76 -1.43
N GLY A 11 -31.62 37.76 -1.74
CA GLY A 11 -30.56 37.22 -0.87
C GLY A 11 -29.62 36.24 -1.56
N SER A 12 -28.80 35.54 -0.76
CA SER A 12 -27.87 34.52 -1.25
C SER A 12 -28.60 33.21 -1.56
N HIS A 13 -28.30 32.63 -2.73
CA HIS A 13 -28.83 31.34 -3.18
C HIS A 13 -27.74 30.48 -3.81
N ILE A 14 -27.94 29.17 -3.78
CA ILE A 14 -27.08 28.22 -4.48
C ILE A 14 -27.83 27.68 -5.71
N VAL A 15 -27.19 27.78 -6.85
CA VAL A 15 -27.61 27.13 -8.09
C VAL A 15 -26.63 26.01 -8.40
N SER A 16 -27.15 24.83 -8.72
CA SER A 16 -26.32 23.68 -9.06
C SER A 16 -26.84 22.93 -10.27
N ILE A 17 -25.93 22.46 -11.11
CA ILE A 17 -26.22 21.52 -12.19
C ILE A 17 -25.78 20.11 -11.73
N PRO A 18 -26.64 19.08 -11.87
CA PRO A 18 -26.25 17.70 -11.59
C PRO A 18 -25.12 17.26 -12.53
N GLU A 19 -24.51 16.11 -12.26
CA GLU A 19 -23.35 15.65 -13.05
C GLU A 19 -23.76 15.38 -14.47
N GLN A 20 -24.99 14.92 -14.61
CA GLN A 20 -25.62 14.53 -15.84
C GLN A 20 -27.06 15.05 -15.83
N VAL A 21 -27.44 15.66 -16.94
CA VAL A 21 -28.81 16.07 -17.25
C VAL A 21 -29.24 15.31 -18.50
N TRP A 22 -30.38 14.65 -18.46
CA TRP A 22 -30.92 13.95 -19.63
C TRP A 22 -31.89 14.86 -20.37
N ILE A 23 -31.58 15.18 -21.62
CA ILE A 23 -32.43 16.01 -22.49
C ILE A 23 -32.82 15.16 -23.69
N ASN A 24 -34.10 14.79 -23.79
CA ASN A 24 -34.62 13.94 -24.88
C ASN A 24 -33.85 12.61 -25.04
N GLY A 25 -33.39 12.02 -23.94
CA GLY A 25 -32.63 10.76 -23.95
C GLY A 25 -31.14 10.89 -24.23
N VAL A 26 -30.63 12.11 -24.45
CA VAL A 26 -29.21 12.39 -24.62
C VAL A 26 -28.63 12.94 -23.30
N PRO A 27 -27.51 12.40 -22.79
CA PRO A 27 -26.87 12.89 -21.58
C PRO A 27 -26.03 14.15 -21.86
N TYR A 28 -26.18 15.16 -21.02
CA TYR A 28 -25.44 16.41 -21.05
C TYR A 28 -24.77 16.68 -19.70
N GLY A 29 -23.62 17.33 -19.74
CA GLY A 29 -22.94 17.89 -18.56
C GLY A 29 -22.79 19.40 -18.68
N LEU A 30 -22.45 20.07 -17.57
CA LEU A 30 -22.08 21.48 -17.59
C LEU A 30 -20.81 21.65 -18.43
N ASP A 31 -20.88 22.53 -19.43
CA ASP A 31 -19.71 23.04 -20.15
C ASP A 31 -19.16 24.24 -19.38
N GLN A 32 -19.98 25.29 -19.23
CA GLN A 32 -19.69 26.47 -18.42
C GLN A 32 -20.96 27.27 -18.12
N TRP A 33 -20.92 28.09 -17.09
CA TRP A 33 -21.90 29.15 -16.84
C TRP A 33 -21.65 30.37 -17.74
N GLU A 34 -22.60 31.31 -17.77
CA GLU A 34 -22.48 32.55 -18.57
C GLU A 34 -21.29 33.43 -18.17
N ASN A 35 -20.79 33.27 -16.95
CA ASN A 35 -19.61 33.96 -16.43
C ASN A 35 -18.29 33.20 -16.67
N GLY A 36 -18.34 32.07 -17.40
CA GLY A 36 -17.20 31.21 -17.70
C GLY A 36 -16.80 30.24 -16.58
N SER A 37 -17.52 30.20 -15.45
CA SER A 37 -17.25 29.21 -14.39
C SER A 37 -17.63 27.80 -14.86
N VAL A 38 -16.81 26.82 -14.52
CA VAL A 38 -17.05 25.38 -14.78
C VAL A 38 -17.51 24.64 -13.51
N ASP A 39 -17.61 25.34 -12.38
CA ASP A 39 -18.04 24.75 -11.13
C ASP A 39 -19.52 24.42 -11.20
N ARG A 40 -19.87 23.16 -10.94
CA ARG A 40 -21.26 22.71 -10.97
C ARG A 40 -22.15 23.38 -9.94
N VAL A 41 -21.57 23.98 -8.91
CA VAL A 41 -22.26 24.69 -7.83
C VAL A 41 -21.82 26.14 -7.84
N ARG A 42 -22.78 27.05 -7.81
CA ARG A 42 -22.54 28.49 -7.82
C ARG A 42 -23.41 29.18 -6.79
N GLU A 43 -22.80 30.02 -5.97
CA GLU A 43 -23.51 30.98 -5.12
C GLU A 43 -23.84 32.25 -5.92
N ILE A 44 -25.07 32.73 -5.77
CA ILE A 44 -25.57 33.97 -6.39
C ILE A 44 -26.16 34.87 -5.30
N ASN A 45 -26.09 36.18 -5.50
CA ASN A 45 -26.78 37.16 -4.66
C ASN A 45 -27.87 37.83 -5.50
N LEU A 46 -29.12 37.51 -5.20
CA LEU A 46 -30.27 38.06 -5.91
C LEU A 46 -30.73 39.36 -5.23
N ALA A 47 -30.49 40.49 -5.90
CA ALA A 47 -30.98 41.81 -5.47
C ALA A 47 -32.00 42.41 -6.47
N THR A 48 -31.99 41.93 -7.71
CA THR A 48 -32.92 42.29 -8.79
C THR A 48 -33.11 41.07 -9.69
N ASP A 49 -34.04 41.14 -10.63
CA ASP A 49 -34.21 40.12 -11.67
C ASP A 49 -32.85 39.78 -12.33
N MET A 50 -32.54 38.49 -12.41
CA MET A 50 -31.28 37.98 -12.94
C MET A 50 -31.55 36.76 -13.82
N THR A 51 -30.85 36.70 -14.95
CA THR A 51 -30.82 35.51 -15.81
C THR A 51 -29.52 34.76 -15.59
N ILE A 52 -29.61 33.46 -15.29
CA ILE A 52 -28.46 32.56 -15.15
C ILE A 52 -28.56 31.53 -16.26
N THR A 53 -27.45 31.34 -16.98
CA THR A 53 -27.41 30.44 -18.15
C THR A 53 -26.29 29.43 -17.99
N ALA A 54 -26.65 28.15 -17.94
CA ALA A 54 -25.71 27.05 -18.09
C ALA A 54 -25.59 26.68 -19.57
N HIS A 55 -24.38 26.77 -20.12
CA HIS A 55 -24.04 26.13 -21.38
C HIS A 55 -23.74 24.66 -21.09
N LEU A 56 -24.38 23.77 -21.85
CA LEU A 56 -24.27 22.33 -21.68
C LEU A 56 -23.56 21.71 -22.89
N ARG A 57 -22.75 20.68 -22.63
CA ARG A 57 -22.14 19.84 -23.68
C ARG A 57 -22.70 18.43 -23.62
N GLU A 58 -22.82 17.81 -24.78
CA GLU A 58 -23.18 16.39 -24.88
C GLU A 58 -22.06 15.52 -24.29
N LEU A 59 -22.45 14.49 -23.55
CA LEU A 59 -21.52 13.52 -22.97
C LEU A 59 -21.45 12.29 -23.88
N SER A 60 -20.24 11.81 -24.12
CA SER A 60 -19.99 10.56 -24.84
C SER A 60 -19.72 9.44 -23.86
N ASN A 61 -19.67 8.21 -24.37
CA ASN A 61 -19.23 7.06 -23.58
C ASN A 61 -17.78 6.75 -23.93
N HIS A 62 -17.00 6.41 -22.91
CA HIS A 62 -15.63 5.93 -23.01
C HIS A 62 -15.44 4.68 -22.16
N ILE A 63 -14.49 3.84 -22.52
CA ILE A 63 -14.15 2.64 -21.78
C ILE A 63 -13.17 3.01 -20.66
N LEU A 64 -13.57 2.74 -19.41
CA LEU A 64 -12.65 2.70 -18.28
C LEU A 64 -12.24 1.25 -18.02
N SER A 65 -10.94 0.97 -18.13
CA SER A 65 -10.36 -0.32 -17.76
C SER A 65 -9.46 -0.18 -16.54
N VAL A 66 -9.62 -1.06 -15.57
CA VAL A 66 -8.82 -1.09 -14.34
C VAL A 66 -8.24 -2.48 -14.15
N SER A 67 -6.92 -2.58 -14.07
CA SER A 67 -6.19 -3.82 -13.91
C SER A 67 -5.21 -3.74 -12.74
N SER A 68 -4.64 -4.89 -12.35
CA SER A 68 -3.59 -4.96 -11.35
C SER A 68 -2.52 -5.98 -11.73
N SER A 69 -1.30 -5.75 -11.24
CA SER A 69 -0.14 -6.61 -11.49
C SER A 69 0.72 -6.70 -10.21
N PRO A 70 1.33 -7.86 -9.89
CA PRO A 70 1.31 -9.12 -10.65
C PRO A 70 0.07 -9.98 -10.39
N VAL A 71 -0.83 -9.57 -9.49
CA VAL A 71 -1.99 -10.35 -9.06
C VAL A 71 -3.29 -9.73 -9.57
N SER A 72 -4.25 -10.57 -9.99
CA SER A 72 -5.62 -10.17 -10.37
C SER A 72 -6.63 -10.53 -9.27
N GLY A 73 -7.87 -10.07 -9.41
CA GLY A 73 -8.94 -10.31 -8.44
C GLY A 73 -8.96 -9.32 -7.27
N ILE A 74 -8.13 -8.26 -7.33
CA ILE A 74 -8.06 -7.27 -6.25
C ILE A 74 -9.40 -6.53 -6.17
N PRO A 75 -10.06 -6.52 -4.99
CA PRO A 75 -11.26 -5.73 -4.80
C PRO A 75 -10.89 -4.25 -4.80
N PHE A 76 -11.66 -3.43 -5.51
CA PHE A 76 -11.46 -1.99 -5.58
C PHE A 76 -12.82 -1.29 -5.70
N THR A 77 -12.85 0.04 -5.65
CA THR A 77 -14.10 0.79 -5.86
C THR A 77 -13.98 1.86 -6.94
N ILE A 78 -15.10 2.16 -7.60
CA ILE A 78 -15.30 3.32 -8.46
C ILE A 78 -16.44 4.14 -7.86
N ASN A 79 -16.17 5.37 -7.44
CA ASN A 79 -17.14 6.23 -6.74
C ASN A 79 -17.80 5.52 -5.53
N GLY A 80 -17.03 4.67 -4.84
CA GLY A 80 -17.49 3.85 -3.71
C GLY A 80 -18.23 2.55 -4.08
N ALA A 81 -18.60 2.34 -5.34
CA ALA A 81 -19.20 1.09 -5.79
C ALA A 81 -18.13 -0.01 -5.97
N PRO A 82 -18.33 -1.25 -5.46
CA PRO A 82 -17.31 -2.28 -5.43
C PRO A 82 -17.18 -3.07 -6.75
N TYR A 83 -15.94 -3.40 -7.11
CA TYR A 83 -15.55 -4.18 -8.28
C TYR A 83 -14.29 -5.02 -7.99
N ASN A 84 -13.86 -5.85 -8.94
CA ASN A 84 -12.61 -6.61 -8.88
C ASN A 84 -11.80 -6.44 -10.16
N THR A 85 -10.47 -6.44 -10.06
CA THR A 85 -9.59 -6.45 -11.25
C THR A 85 -9.57 -7.85 -11.91
N PRO A 86 -9.43 -7.95 -13.25
CA PRO A 86 -9.57 -6.86 -14.21
C PRO A 86 -11.05 -6.43 -14.34
N PHE A 87 -11.26 -5.13 -14.55
CA PHE A 87 -12.55 -4.53 -14.81
C PHE A 87 -12.49 -3.72 -16.10
N SER A 88 -13.58 -3.74 -16.88
CA SER A 88 -13.73 -2.90 -18.06
C SER A 88 -15.20 -2.58 -18.28
N GLN A 89 -15.54 -1.29 -18.35
CA GLN A 89 -16.92 -0.84 -18.57
C GLN A 89 -16.97 0.46 -19.36
N SER A 90 -17.99 0.58 -20.21
CA SER A 90 -18.33 1.83 -20.89
C SER A 90 -19.09 2.75 -19.92
N LEU A 91 -18.54 3.94 -19.70
CA LEU A 91 -19.03 4.95 -18.77
C LEU A 91 -19.11 6.29 -19.49
N LEU A 92 -20.04 7.15 -19.07
CA LEU A 92 -20.14 8.50 -19.61
C LEU A 92 -18.93 9.35 -19.24
N ASP A 93 -18.60 10.33 -20.08
CA ASP A 93 -17.70 11.42 -19.73
C ASP A 93 -17.97 11.94 -18.30
N GLY A 94 -16.94 12.02 -17.47
CA GLY A 94 -17.15 12.42 -16.07
C GLY A 94 -15.92 12.27 -15.18
N SER A 95 -16.11 12.56 -13.90
CA SER A 95 -15.07 12.39 -12.88
C SER A 95 -15.30 11.09 -12.10
N TYR A 96 -14.28 10.24 -12.04
CA TYR A 96 -14.35 8.95 -11.36
C TYR A 96 -13.24 8.82 -10.34
N THR A 97 -13.60 8.51 -9.10
CA THR A 97 -12.64 8.19 -8.05
C THR A 97 -12.46 6.68 -7.99
N VAL A 98 -11.26 6.23 -8.32
CA VAL A 98 -10.84 4.83 -8.25
C VAL A 98 -10.01 4.63 -7.00
N SER A 99 -10.44 3.71 -6.12
CA SER A 99 -9.74 3.40 -4.86
C SER A 99 -9.36 1.93 -4.81
N MET A 100 -8.06 1.69 -4.75
CA MET A 100 -7.43 0.41 -4.45
C MET A 100 -7.22 0.25 -2.94
N PRO A 101 -7.20 -0.97 -2.39
CA PRO A 101 -6.82 -1.21 -1.01
C PRO A 101 -5.30 -1.05 -0.82
N ALA A 102 -4.86 -0.47 0.29
CA ALA A 102 -3.43 -0.33 0.60
C ALA A 102 -2.75 -1.70 0.82
N GLU A 103 -3.48 -2.67 1.37
CA GLU A 103 -3.08 -4.06 1.49
C GLU A 103 -4.27 -4.98 1.24
N THR A 104 -4.02 -6.17 0.68
CA THR A 104 -5.06 -7.17 0.43
C THR A 104 -4.51 -8.59 0.54
N ILE A 105 -5.40 -9.57 0.67
CA ILE A 105 -5.06 -10.99 0.63
C ILE A 105 -5.76 -11.60 -0.58
N ILE A 106 -4.97 -12.16 -1.49
CA ILE A 106 -5.46 -12.89 -2.66
C ILE A 106 -4.86 -14.29 -2.62
N ASN A 107 -5.71 -15.33 -2.66
CA ASN A 107 -5.30 -16.73 -2.62
C ASN A 107 -4.33 -17.08 -1.46
N GLY A 108 -4.54 -16.46 -0.30
CA GLY A 108 -3.71 -16.68 0.90
C GLY A 108 -2.39 -15.92 0.93
N ALA A 109 -2.00 -15.23 -0.15
CA ALA A 109 -0.83 -14.36 -0.18
C ALA A 109 -1.23 -12.91 0.14
N LYS A 110 -0.46 -12.26 1.01
CA LYS A 110 -0.64 -10.84 1.35
C LYS A 110 0.10 -9.97 0.33
N TYR A 111 -0.55 -8.90 -0.11
CA TYR A 111 -0.01 -7.93 -1.05
C TYR A 111 -0.17 -6.51 -0.51
N ARG A 112 0.75 -5.63 -0.89
CA ARG A 112 0.74 -4.21 -0.58
C ARG A 112 0.72 -3.40 -1.87
N PHE A 113 -0.12 -2.37 -1.91
CA PHE A 113 -0.15 -1.42 -3.02
C PHE A 113 1.20 -0.69 -3.07
N LEU A 114 1.81 -0.67 -4.24
CA LEU A 114 3.08 0.01 -4.47
C LEU A 114 2.84 1.36 -5.12
N GLN A 115 2.21 1.35 -6.31
CA GLN A 115 1.96 2.54 -7.11
C GLN A 115 1.02 2.25 -8.28
N TRP A 116 0.52 3.30 -8.92
CA TRP A 116 -0.14 3.25 -10.22
C TRP A 116 0.86 3.22 -11.38
N GLU A 117 0.36 3.06 -12.60
CA GLU A 117 1.13 3.09 -13.85
C GLU A 117 1.93 4.37 -14.10
N ASP A 118 1.49 5.47 -13.51
CA ASP A 118 2.11 6.80 -13.60
C ASP A 118 3.09 7.08 -12.43
N GLY A 119 3.34 6.10 -11.57
CA GLY A 119 4.21 6.22 -10.40
C GLY A 119 3.54 6.85 -9.17
N ASN A 120 2.24 7.14 -9.22
CA ASN A 120 1.51 7.68 -8.07
C ASN A 120 1.37 6.61 -6.97
N THR A 121 1.83 6.92 -5.76
CA THR A 121 1.84 6.02 -4.59
C THR A 121 0.59 6.14 -3.73
N ASN A 122 -0.34 7.05 -4.04
CA ASN A 122 -1.63 7.10 -3.39
C ASN A 122 -2.56 6.01 -3.98
N PRO A 123 -3.07 5.06 -3.19
CA PRO A 123 -3.96 4.00 -3.69
C PRO A 123 -5.33 4.52 -4.17
N THR A 124 -5.64 5.80 -3.93
CA THR A 124 -6.84 6.46 -4.46
C THR A 124 -6.45 7.53 -5.47
N LYS A 125 -7.08 7.51 -6.65
CA LYS A 125 -6.95 8.58 -7.65
C LYS A 125 -8.30 8.97 -8.24
N THR A 126 -8.47 10.27 -8.46
CA THR A 126 -9.60 10.80 -9.23
C THR A 126 -9.14 11.01 -10.66
N ILE A 127 -9.88 10.47 -11.62
CA ILE A 127 -9.64 10.64 -13.05
C ILE A 127 -10.77 11.44 -13.69
N THR A 128 -10.45 12.15 -14.76
CA THR A 128 -11.44 12.73 -15.67
C THR A 128 -11.48 11.84 -16.91
N LEU A 129 -12.58 11.11 -17.09
CA LEU A 129 -12.80 10.26 -18.24
C LEU A 129 -13.30 11.11 -19.40
N ALA A 130 -12.42 11.41 -20.36
CA ALA A 130 -12.74 12.15 -21.59
C ALA A 130 -12.36 11.38 -22.87
N ALA A 131 -11.75 10.20 -22.69
CA ALA A 131 -11.37 9.24 -23.70
C ALA A 131 -11.25 7.86 -23.02
N ASP A 132 -11.17 6.79 -23.81
CA ASP A 132 -10.85 5.46 -23.31
C ASP A 132 -9.59 5.52 -22.44
N THR A 133 -9.70 5.05 -21.20
CA THR A 133 -8.66 5.18 -20.17
C THR A 133 -8.39 3.83 -19.54
N SER A 134 -7.11 3.49 -19.42
CA SER A 134 -6.66 2.26 -18.76
C SER A 134 -5.77 2.60 -17.57
N LEU A 135 -6.09 2.02 -16.41
CA LEU A 135 -5.34 2.14 -15.16
C LEU A 135 -4.76 0.78 -14.78
N THR A 136 -3.52 0.77 -14.28
CA THR A 136 -2.85 -0.43 -13.77
C THR A 136 -2.28 -0.16 -12.39
N ALA A 137 -2.82 -0.83 -11.38
CA ALA A 137 -2.26 -0.79 -10.03
C ALA A 137 -1.17 -1.86 -9.86
N TYR A 138 0.01 -1.44 -9.44
CA TYR A 138 1.11 -2.34 -9.09
C TYR A 138 1.10 -2.65 -7.60
N TYR A 139 1.23 -3.94 -7.30
CA TYR A 139 1.33 -4.47 -5.95
C TYR A 139 2.64 -5.24 -5.80
N VAL A 140 3.08 -5.37 -4.56
CA VAL A 140 4.19 -6.24 -4.17
C VAL A 140 3.69 -7.25 -3.15
N ALA A 141 4.12 -8.51 -3.26
CA ALA A 141 3.78 -9.52 -2.28
C ALA A 141 4.53 -9.24 -0.97
N LEU A 142 3.98 -9.61 0.17
CA LEU A 142 4.65 -9.53 1.46
C LEU A 142 5.16 -10.92 1.88
N ARG A 143 6.33 -10.95 2.52
CA ARG A 143 7.06 -12.16 2.94
C ARG A 143 7.57 -12.02 4.36
N LEU A 144 7.67 -13.13 5.06
CA LEU A 144 8.20 -13.19 6.42
C LEU A 144 9.67 -13.63 6.40
N ILE A 145 10.53 -12.84 7.04
CA ILE A 145 11.93 -13.21 7.30
C ILE A 145 12.10 -13.47 8.79
N GLY A 146 12.56 -14.68 9.13
CA GLY A 146 13.05 -15.01 10.47
C GLY A 146 14.55 -14.70 10.59
N LEU A 147 14.91 -13.65 11.32
CA LEU A 147 16.30 -13.29 11.61
C LEU A 147 16.79 -14.03 12.86
N ASN A 148 17.90 -14.75 12.74
CA ASN A 148 18.52 -15.50 13.83
C ASN A 148 20.04 -15.27 13.87
N ALA A 149 20.64 -15.56 15.02
CA ALA A 149 22.09 -15.61 15.19
C ALA A 149 22.48 -16.84 16.00
N GLU A 150 23.65 -17.38 15.71
CA GLU A 150 24.24 -18.51 16.43
C GLU A 150 25.70 -18.22 16.81
N PRO A 151 26.18 -18.70 17.98
CA PRO A 151 25.45 -19.50 18.97
C PRO A 151 24.66 -18.66 19.99
N THR A 152 24.63 -17.33 19.86
CA THR A 152 24.00 -16.42 20.82
C THR A 152 22.78 -15.72 20.24
N ARG A 153 21.89 -15.26 21.12
CA ARG A 153 20.73 -14.42 20.80
C ARG A 153 21.07 -12.95 21.05
N GLN A 154 20.08 -12.08 20.87
CA GLN A 154 20.17 -10.63 21.08
C GLN A 154 21.22 -9.91 20.22
N VAL A 155 21.54 -10.49 19.06
CA VAL A 155 22.44 -9.87 18.08
C VAL A 155 21.63 -8.88 17.24
N SER A 156 22.14 -7.66 17.13
CA SER A 156 21.64 -6.64 16.21
C SER A 156 21.97 -7.01 14.77
N ILE A 157 20.97 -7.06 13.90
CA ILE A 157 21.12 -7.23 12.45
C ILE A 157 20.41 -6.06 11.78
N LEU A 158 21.06 -5.41 10.83
CA LEU A 158 20.41 -4.43 9.98
C LEU A 158 19.75 -5.14 8.79
N LEU A 159 18.49 -4.85 8.55
CA LEU A 159 17.73 -5.22 7.35
C LEU A 159 17.26 -3.92 6.69
N ASP A 160 17.78 -3.64 5.50
CA ASP A 160 17.61 -2.37 4.80
C ASP A 160 17.86 -1.17 5.70
N GLU A 161 19.04 -1.17 6.34
CA GLU A 161 19.49 -0.13 7.29
C GLU A 161 18.68 -0.02 8.59
N THR A 162 17.61 -0.81 8.73
CA THR A 162 16.78 -0.85 9.94
C THR A 162 17.27 -1.93 10.89
N GLU A 163 17.49 -1.58 12.16
CA GLU A 163 17.99 -2.48 13.18
C GLU A 163 16.91 -3.40 13.76
N TYR A 164 17.23 -4.70 13.82
CA TYR A 164 16.43 -5.73 14.47
C TYR A 164 17.27 -6.58 15.41
N ILE A 165 16.72 -6.94 16.57
CA ILE A 165 17.39 -7.77 17.57
C ILE A 165 16.94 -9.22 17.43
N THR A 166 17.88 -10.13 17.22
CA THR A 166 17.58 -11.56 17.01
C THR A 166 17.20 -12.32 18.31
N PRO A 167 16.36 -13.37 18.23
CA PRO A 167 15.58 -13.77 17.07
C PRO A 167 14.37 -12.86 16.86
N MET A 168 14.05 -12.56 15.61
CA MET A 168 12.93 -11.69 15.22
C MET A 168 12.28 -12.18 13.93
N GLU A 169 10.97 -12.00 13.80
CA GLU A 169 10.27 -12.15 12.53
C GLU A 169 9.91 -10.77 11.98
N VAL A 170 10.25 -10.53 10.72
CA VAL A 170 10.02 -9.24 10.04
C VAL A 170 9.25 -9.49 8.76
N VAL A 171 8.19 -8.70 8.55
CA VAL A 171 7.46 -8.70 7.27
C VAL A 171 8.13 -7.68 6.35
N VAL A 172 8.52 -8.13 5.17
CA VAL A 172 9.11 -7.31 4.12
C VAL A 172 8.35 -7.46 2.81
N ASP A 173 8.60 -6.55 1.88
CA ASP A 173 8.21 -6.74 0.50
C ASP A 173 8.96 -7.92 -0.13
N GLU A 174 8.36 -8.58 -1.11
CA GLU A 174 9.07 -9.51 -1.97
C GLU A 174 10.05 -8.73 -2.86
N GLY A 175 11.31 -9.15 -2.88
CA GLY A 175 12.33 -8.43 -3.63
C GLY A 175 13.74 -8.60 -3.09
N ILE A 176 14.58 -7.62 -3.38
CA ILE A 176 15.98 -7.62 -3.00
C ILE A 176 16.14 -6.80 -1.72
N HIS A 177 16.74 -7.40 -0.70
CA HIS A 177 17.01 -6.77 0.59
C HIS A 177 18.50 -6.82 0.91
N THR A 178 18.97 -5.86 1.71
CA THR A 178 20.33 -5.84 2.24
C THR A 178 20.33 -6.23 3.71
N LEU A 179 21.19 -7.17 4.08
CA LEU A 179 21.41 -7.61 5.45
C LEU A 179 22.83 -7.25 5.88
N THR A 180 22.98 -6.72 7.09
CA THR A 180 24.28 -6.46 7.70
C THR A 180 24.32 -7.00 9.13
N ALA A 181 25.23 -7.92 9.39
CA ALA A 181 25.60 -8.35 10.72
C ALA A 181 26.77 -7.51 11.26
N PRO A 182 26.90 -7.31 12.58
CA PRO A 182 28.06 -6.68 13.18
C PRO A 182 29.30 -7.55 12.97
N SER A 183 30.44 -6.95 12.62
CA SER A 183 31.69 -7.71 12.46
C SER A 183 32.14 -8.39 13.76
N SER A 184 31.88 -7.74 14.90
CA SER A 184 32.11 -8.30 16.23
C SER A 184 31.28 -7.56 17.27
N PHE A 185 30.96 -8.23 18.37
CA PHE A 185 30.29 -7.63 19.53
C PHE A 185 30.69 -8.36 20.81
N VAL A 186 30.29 -7.80 21.97
CA VAL A 186 30.51 -8.42 23.28
C VAL A 186 29.16 -8.63 23.95
N ILE A 187 28.88 -9.86 24.38
CA ILE A 187 27.75 -10.22 25.25
C ILE A 187 28.34 -10.93 26.47
N ASP A 188 27.94 -10.54 27.67
CA ASP A 188 28.37 -11.15 28.94
C ASP A 188 29.90 -11.31 29.08
N GLY A 189 30.66 -10.32 28.59
CA GLY A 189 32.13 -10.33 28.61
C GLY A 189 32.79 -11.25 27.58
N ALA A 190 32.01 -11.99 26.79
CA ALA A 190 32.50 -12.82 25.70
C ALA A 190 32.47 -12.07 24.37
N THR A 191 33.60 -12.06 23.66
CA THR A 191 33.69 -11.50 22.31
C THR A 191 33.22 -12.52 21.29
N TYR A 192 32.32 -12.09 20.42
CA TYR A 192 31.84 -12.82 19.25
C TYR A 192 32.28 -12.10 17.99
N THR A 193 32.79 -12.85 17.02
CA THR A 193 33.21 -12.35 15.70
C THR A 193 32.40 -13.03 14.61
N PHE A 194 31.87 -12.25 13.67
CA PHE A 194 31.12 -12.77 12.55
C PHE A 194 31.98 -13.69 11.70
N GLN A 195 31.45 -14.85 11.34
CA GLN A 195 32.14 -15.82 10.50
C GLN A 195 31.51 -15.90 9.11
N ARG A 196 30.19 -16.14 9.08
CA ARG A 196 29.45 -16.33 7.84
C ARG A 196 27.95 -16.26 8.09
N TRP A 197 27.21 -16.11 7.02
CA TRP A 197 25.78 -16.36 6.98
C TRP A 197 25.46 -17.84 6.65
N GLU A 198 24.19 -18.22 6.66
CA GLU A 198 23.71 -19.58 6.39
C GLU A 198 23.92 -20.06 4.96
N ASP A 199 24.03 -19.13 4.01
CA ASP A 199 24.38 -19.41 2.62
C ASP A 199 25.91 -19.59 2.42
N GLY A 200 26.71 -19.44 3.48
CA GLY A 200 28.16 -19.52 3.43
C GLY A 200 28.87 -18.20 3.12
N THR A 201 28.14 -17.11 2.88
CA THR A 201 28.72 -15.78 2.61
C THR A 201 29.50 -15.30 3.84
N THR A 202 30.77 -14.95 3.67
CA THR A 202 31.68 -14.54 4.76
C THR A 202 31.80 -13.02 4.92
N THR A 203 31.16 -12.25 4.03
CA THR A 203 31.05 -10.79 4.18
C THR A 203 29.91 -10.46 5.17
N PRO A 204 30.14 -9.60 6.18
CA PRO A 204 29.09 -9.22 7.13
C PRO A 204 27.87 -8.55 6.48
N THR A 205 28.06 -7.88 5.34
CA THR A 205 26.97 -7.36 4.50
C THR A 205 26.72 -8.28 3.32
N ARG A 206 25.46 -8.61 3.07
CA ARG A 206 25.01 -9.37 1.90
C ARG A 206 23.69 -8.88 1.35
N ILE A 207 23.43 -9.24 0.10
CA ILE A 207 22.14 -9.07 -0.56
C ILE A 207 21.39 -10.40 -0.49
N VAL A 208 20.08 -10.35 -0.24
CA VAL A 208 19.19 -11.52 -0.28
C VAL A 208 18.00 -11.25 -1.19
N SER A 209 17.66 -12.23 -2.03
CA SER A 209 16.45 -12.21 -2.85
C SER A 209 15.34 -12.96 -2.13
N VAL A 210 14.36 -12.23 -1.63
CA VAL A 210 13.22 -12.74 -0.88
C VAL A 210 12.10 -13.04 -1.87
N THR A 211 11.84 -14.33 -2.13
CA THR A 211 10.78 -14.81 -3.03
C THR A 211 9.74 -15.68 -2.33
N SER A 212 10.03 -16.10 -1.09
CA SER A 212 9.16 -16.82 -0.18
C SER A 212 9.53 -16.45 1.24
N ASP A 213 8.72 -16.87 2.20
CA ASP A 213 9.11 -16.81 3.61
C ASP A 213 10.43 -17.59 3.81
N MET A 214 11.34 -17.04 4.62
CA MET A 214 12.67 -17.61 4.81
C MET A 214 13.26 -17.33 6.19
N THR A 215 14.30 -18.07 6.53
CA THR A 215 15.06 -17.89 7.77
C THR A 215 16.51 -17.58 7.43
N ILE A 216 17.04 -16.54 8.07
CA ILE A 216 18.41 -16.05 7.91
C ILE A 216 19.14 -16.31 9.23
N ILE A 217 20.36 -16.85 9.16
CA ILE A 217 21.16 -17.16 10.34
C ILE A 217 22.57 -16.58 10.17
N ALA A 218 22.94 -15.65 11.03
CA ALA A 218 24.32 -15.18 11.15
C ALA A 218 25.10 -16.06 12.13
N TYR A 219 26.20 -16.66 11.67
CA TYR A 219 27.09 -17.48 12.50
C TYR A 219 28.27 -16.66 12.99
N PHE A 220 28.50 -16.74 14.30
CA PHE A 220 29.60 -16.11 15.01
C PHE A 220 30.49 -17.15 15.67
N THR A 221 31.76 -16.82 15.86
CA THR A 221 32.65 -17.53 16.79
C THR A 221 32.97 -16.65 17.97
N GLY A 222 32.77 -17.17 19.18
CA GLY A 222 33.14 -16.52 20.43
C GLY A 222 33.45 -17.55 21.51
N ALA A 223 34.41 -17.23 22.37
CA ALA A 223 34.96 -18.17 23.36
C ALA A 223 34.16 -18.25 24.68
N GLY A 224 32.94 -17.70 24.74
CA GLY A 224 32.16 -17.61 25.99
C GLY A 224 30.91 -18.48 26.08
N ALA A 225 30.51 -19.16 25.01
CA ALA A 225 29.39 -20.12 25.10
C ALA A 225 29.90 -21.41 25.74
N THR A 226 30.11 -21.43 27.06
CA THR A 226 30.14 -22.71 27.77
C THR A 226 28.78 -23.37 27.58
N PRO A 227 28.69 -24.54 26.91
CA PRO A 227 27.42 -25.24 26.81
C PRO A 227 26.95 -25.56 28.22
N VAL A 228 25.75 -25.13 28.60
CA VAL A 228 25.13 -25.57 29.85
C VAL A 228 24.82 -27.06 29.69
N SER A 229 25.69 -27.90 30.23
CA SER A 229 25.58 -29.36 30.13
C SER A 229 24.81 -29.89 31.32
N PHE A 230 23.58 -30.37 31.09
CA PHE A 230 22.79 -31.03 32.12
C PHE A 230 23.11 -32.53 32.13
N LYS A 231 23.61 -33.06 33.26
CA LYS A 231 23.63 -34.51 33.49
C LYS A 231 22.29 -34.95 34.07
N LEU A 232 21.41 -35.49 33.22
CA LEU A 232 20.11 -36.00 33.63
C LEU A 232 20.16 -37.51 33.84
N LYS A 233 19.53 -37.99 34.91
CA LYS A 233 19.22 -39.42 35.09
C LYS A 233 18.05 -39.81 34.18
N PRO A 234 17.85 -41.09 33.82
CA PRO A 234 16.66 -41.52 33.09
C PRO A 234 15.38 -41.06 33.79
N GLY A 235 14.48 -40.38 33.06
CA GLY A 235 13.25 -39.82 33.60
C GLY A 235 12.78 -38.58 32.81
N ILE A 236 11.59 -38.07 33.16
CA ILE A 236 11.05 -36.82 32.60
C ILE A 236 11.58 -35.66 33.43
N HIS A 237 12.23 -34.70 32.77
CA HIS A 237 12.77 -33.50 33.41
C HIS A 237 12.13 -32.25 32.80
N LYS A 238 11.77 -31.28 33.64
CA LYS A 238 11.50 -29.90 33.20
C LYS A 238 12.82 -29.14 33.25
N ILE A 239 13.31 -28.70 32.09
CA ILE A 239 14.50 -27.85 31.99
C ILE A 239 14.01 -26.44 31.73
N SER A 240 14.47 -25.48 32.53
CA SER A 240 14.30 -24.06 32.29
C SER A 240 15.67 -23.42 32.45
N VAL A 241 16.14 -22.75 31.41
CA VAL A 241 17.33 -21.90 31.46
C VAL A 241 16.82 -20.49 31.78
N PRO A 242 17.16 -19.90 32.94
CA PRO A 242 16.75 -18.54 33.24
C PRO A 242 17.42 -17.57 32.27
N GLU A 243 16.72 -16.49 31.94
CA GLU A 243 17.16 -15.45 30.99
C GLU A 243 18.41 -14.70 31.50
N TYR A 244 18.71 -14.80 32.80
CA TYR A 244 19.92 -14.31 33.45
C TYR A 244 20.43 -15.34 34.46
N VAL A 245 21.75 -15.53 34.50
CA VAL A 245 22.46 -16.20 35.60
C VAL A 245 23.34 -15.14 36.26
N GLU A 246 22.97 -14.67 37.46
CA GLU A 246 23.90 -13.87 38.26
C GLU A 246 25.07 -14.76 38.69
N VAL A 247 26.28 -14.37 38.32
CA VAL A 247 27.52 -15.02 38.77
C VAL A 247 27.91 -14.37 40.10
N GLY A 248 27.72 -15.10 41.20
CA GLY A 248 28.19 -14.76 42.55
C GLY A 248 29.55 -15.37 42.85
#